data_AF-A0AAV0G691-F1
#
_entry.id   AF-A0AAV0G691-F1
#
_cell.length_a   1.000
_cell.length_b   1.000
_cell.length_c   1.000
_cell.angle_alpha   90.00
_cell.angle_beta   90.00
_cell.angle_gamma   90.00
#
_symmetry.space_group_name_H-M   'P 1'
#
loop_
_entity.id
_entity.type
_entity.pdbx_description
1 polymer ?
#
loop_
_entity_poly.entity_id
_entity_poly.type
_entity_poly.pdbx_seq_one_letter_code
_entity_poly.pdbx_strand_id
1 'polypeptide(L)'
;MLVQQSTPKSFQRFLNVSRASMEPKKEGGKLLSASTSPYSEPGKYYFVLRGQCLVMEAESSIQTIMEKLQSYKTRVALNFEGLQYQLGDFRLRVGKVAPIHTEALRGIVMEMEYLPISSWETSHQIMGEFFDIWKEALSKRSLPGHFVHIEPNFTEFALADQYSSQHTAVQYACIMAQMLATAQSAQAMRT
;
A
#
# COMPACT_ATOMS: atom_id res chain seq x y z
N MET A 1 25.24 -22.39 -15.96
CA MET A 1 25.14 -21.58 -17.19
C MET A 1 24.31 -20.35 -16.86
N LEU A 2 24.96 -19.22 -16.58
CA LEU A 2 24.28 -17.94 -16.36
C LEU A 2 23.63 -17.52 -17.68
N VAL A 3 22.31 -17.54 -17.74
CA VAL A 3 21.60 -16.87 -18.83
C VAL A 3 21.46 -15.41 -18.42
N GLN A 4 22.34 -14.59 -18.97
CA GLN A 4 22.21 -13.14 -19.03
C GLN A 4 20.99 -12.84 -19.91
N GLN A 5 19.80 -12.75 -19.32
CA GLN A 5 18.60 -12.37 -20.05
C GLN A 5 18.53 -10.84 -20.17
N SER A 6 18.50 -10.42 -21.43
CA SER A 6 18.26 -9.07 -21.91
C SER A 6 17.21 -8.33 -21.08
N THR A 7 17.58 -7.15 -20.59
CA THR A 7 16.67 -6.17 -20.00
C THR A 7 15.51 -5.86 -20.96
N PRO A 8 14.24 -6.10 -20.57
CA PRO A 8 13.12 -5.59 -21.33
C PRO A 8 13.04 -4.06 -21.21
N LYS A 9 12.67 -3.44 -22.33
CA LYS A 9 12.50 -2.00 -22.54
C LYS A 9 11.35 -1.43 -21.69
N SER A 10 11.60 -1.10 -20.43
CA SER A 10 10.99 -0.02 -19.64
C SER A 10 11.29 -0.22 -18.15
N PHE A 11 12.56 -0.19 -17.77
CA PHE A 11 12.94 -0.13 -16.37
C PHE A 11 12.70 1.30 -15.86
N GLN A 12 11.56 1.53 -15.24
CA GLN A 12 11.32 2.73 -14.45
C GLN A 12 11.51 2.39 -12.98
N ARG A 13 12.64 2.84 -12.40
CA ARG A 13 12.88 2.81 -10.96
C ARG A 13 12.01 3.90 -10.33
N PHE A 14 10.82 3.53 -9.92
CA PHE A 14 9.96 4.40 -9.11
C PHE A 14 9.20 3.52 -8.13
N LEU A 15 9.66 3.49 -6.87
CA LEU A 15 8.83 3.97 -5.79
C LEU A 15 9.71 4.71 -4.76
N ASN A 16 9.34 5.94 -4.41
CA ASN A 16 9.75 6.58 -3.16
C ASN A 16 8.47 7.23 -2.64
N VAL A 17 7.61 6.41 -2.06
CA VAL A 17 6.35 6.87 -1.46
C VAL A 17 6.53 6.79 0.04
N SER A 18 6.69 7.95 0.67
CA SER A 18 6.69 8.07 2.12
C SER A 18 5.25 8.08 2.61
N ARG A 19 4.86 7.10 3.41
CA ARG A 19 3.53 7.03 4.02
C ARG A 19 3.67 7.02 5.53
N ALA A 20 2.79 7.73 6.22
CA ALA A 20 2.84 7.89 7.67
C ALA A 20 1.57 7.37 8.31
N SER A 21 1.74 6.53 9.33
CA SER A 21 0.69 6.22 10.30
C SER A 21 0.87 7.13 11.51
N MET A 22 -0.21 7.84 11.85
CA MET A 22 -0.28 8.81 12.93
C MET A 22 -1.25 8.33 14.01
N GLU A 23 -0.91 8.61 15.26
CA GLU A 23 -1.78 8.35 16.41
C GLU A 23 -2.12 9.65 17.15
N PRO A 24 -3.33 9.73 17.71
CA PRO A 24 -3.73 10.87 18.53
C PRO A 24 -2.96 10.87 19.85
N LYS A 25 -2.62 12.06 20.33
CA LYS A 25 -1.92 12.22 21.63
C LYS A 25 -2.82 12.04 22.86
N LYS A 26 -4.14 12.05 22.69
CA LYS A 26 -5.12 11.80 23.77
C LYS A 26 -5.72 10.39 23.63
N GLU A 27 -5.88 9.70 24.76
CA GLU A 27 -6.52 8.38 24.85
C GLU A 27 -7.94 8.42 24.22
N GLY A 28 -8.22 7.48 23.31
CA GLY A 28 -9.52 7.34 22.64
C GLY A 28 -9.58 7.77 21.18
N GLY A 29 -8.51 8.35 20.61
CA GLY A 29 -8.52 8.69 19.19
C GLY A 29 -8.09 7.52 18.28
N LYS A 30 -8.66 7.47 17.07
CA LYS A 30 -8.48 6.38 16.11
C LYS A 30 -7.20 6.55 15.28
N LEU A 31 -6.63 5.42 14.83
CA LEU A 31 -5.44 5.39 13.96
C LEU A 31 -5.70 6.17 12.67
N LEU A 32 -4.84 7.14 12.40
CA LEU A 32 -4.80 7.89 11.17
C LEU A 32 -3.72 7.32 10.26
N SER A 33 -4.01 7.20 8.97
CA SER A 33 -2.99 7.00 7.95
C SER A 33 -3.06 8.13 6.95
N ALA A 34 -1.94 8.84 6.80
CA ALA A 34 -1.72 9.81 5.75
C ALA A 34 -0.87 9.15 4.66
N SER A 35 -1.38 9.17 3.44
CA SER A 35 -0.65 8.71 2.27
C SER A 35 -0.55 9.83 1.26
N THR A 36 0.62 10.00 0.67
CA THR A 36 0.76 10.76 -0.58
C THR A 36 0.05 10.00 -1.68
N SER A 37 -0.50 10.73 -2.65
CA SER A 37 -1.12 10.12 -3.83
C SER A 37 -0.17 9.14 -4.52
N PRO A 38 -0.70 8.07 -5.11
CA PRO A 38 0.02 7.31 -6.12
C PRO A 38 0.37 8.22 -7.30
N TYR A 39 1.39 7.82 -8.07
CA TYR A 39 2.03 8.47 -9.22
C TYR A 39 1.15 9.25 -10.22
N SER A 40 -0.16 9.01 -10.26
CA SER A 40 -1.08 9.62 -11.20
C SER A 40 -1.26 11.13 -10.98
N GLU A 41 -1.15 11.63 -9.75
CA GLU A 41 -1.46 13.03 -9.42
C GLU A 41 -0.51 13.61 -8.36
N PRO A 42 0.70 14.07 -8.74
CA PRO A 42 1.63 14.67 -7.80
C PRO A 42 1.00 15.90 -7.13
N GLY A 43 1.14 15.99 -5.80
CA GLY A 43 0.61 17.10 -5.00
C GLY A 43 -0.71 16.82 -4.28
N LYS A 44 -1.36 15.68 -4.55
CA LYS A 44 -2.54 15.23 -3.79
C LYS A 44 -2.16 14.35 -2.61
N TYR A 45 -2.85 14.53 -1.50
CA TYR A 45 -2.67 13.78 -0.27
C TYR A 45 -4.00 13.18 0.13
N TYR A 46 -3.97 12.00 0.74
CA TYR A 46 -5.17 11.35 1.22
C TYR A 46 -5.04 11.03 2.69
N PHE A 47 -6.08 11.40 3.43
CA PHE A 47 -6.26 11.05 4.84
C PHE A 47 -7.28 9.93 4.93
N VAL A 48 -6.86 8.81 5.53
CA VAL A 48 -7.73 7.67 5.76
C VAL A 48 -7.87 7.45 7.27
N LEU A 49 -9.10 7.57 7.76
CA LEU A 49 -9.53 7.25 9.11
C LEU A 49 -10.21 5.88 9.08
N ARG A 50 -9.41 4.81 9.17
CA ARG A 50 -9.92 3.44 9.04
C ARG A 50 -11.04 3.12 10.03
N GLY A 51 -10.91 3.57 11.29
CA GLY A 51 -11.93 3.30 12.30
C GLY A 51 -13.24 4.08 12.12
N GLN A 52 -13.31 5.03 11.17
CA GLN A 52 -14.54 5.75 10.81
C GLN A 52 -14.94 5.50 9.35
N CYS A 53 -14.24 4.60 8.66
CA CYS A 53 -14.36 4.37 7.23
C CYS A 53 -14.40 5.68 6.41
N LEU A 54 -13.54 6.64 6.76
CA LEU A 54 -13.49 7.93 6.09
C LEU A 54 -12.20 8.07 5.29
N VAL A 55 -12.32 8.53 4.05
CA VAL A 55 -11.21 8.92 3.18
C VAL A 55 -11.45 10.34 2.65
N MET A 56 -10.42 11.19 2.72
CA MET A 56 -10.48 12.58 2.29
C MET A 56 -9.27 12.94 1.46
N GLU A 57 -9.48 13.67 0.37
CA GLU A 57 -8.40 14.36 -0.35
C GLU A 57 -7.99 15.62 0.42
N ALA A 58 -6.69 15.89 0.45
CA ALA A 58 -6.08 17.02 1.11
C ALA A 58 -4.87 17.52 0.30
N GLU A 59 -4.47 18.76 0.55
CA GLU A 59 -3.24 19.34 0.01
C GLU A 59 -2.02 18.93 0.84
N SER A 60 -0.80 19.15 0.32
CA SER A 60 0.46 18.88 1.04
C SER A 60 0.58 19.60 2.39
N SER A 61 -0.04 20.76 2.51
CA SER A 61 -0.04 21.60 3.71
C SER A 61 -0.64 20.89 4.93
N ILE A 62 -1.46 19.86 4.72
CA ILE A 62 -2.10 19.10 5.79
C ILE A 62 -1.11 18.44 6.74
N GLN A 63 0.07 18.00 6.28
CA GLN A 63 1.08 17.42 7.15
C GLN A 63 1.58 18.45 8.16
N THR A 64 1.92 19.64 7.66
CA THR A 64 2.32 20.79 8.48
C THR A 64 1.23 21.21 9.45
N ILE A 65 -0.03 21.21 9.01
CA ILE A 65 -1.18 21.53 9.88
C ILE A 65 -1.28 20.50 11.01
N MET A 66 -1.20 19.21 10.71
CA MET A 66 -1.31 18.13 11.69
C MET A 66 -0.17 18.14 12.72
N GLU A 67 1.05 18.45 12.28
CA GLU A 67 2.21 18.66 13.16
C GLU A 67 2.01 19.86 14.09
N LYS A 68 1.56 21.00 13.55
CA LYS A 68 1.31 22.24 14.30
C LYS A 68 0.17 22.11 15.30
N LEU A 69 -0.91 21.41 14.93
CA LEU A 69 -2.03 21.14 15.82
C LEU A 69 -1.61 20.31 17.04
N GLN A 70 -0.44 19.67 17.00
CA GLN A 70 0.12 18.80 18.04
C GLN A 70 -0.83 17.70 18.55
N SER A 71 -1.97 17.51 17.90
CA SER A 71 -3.04 16.61 18.31
C SER A 71 -2.75 15.18 17.86
N TYR A 72 -1.90 15.04 16.85
CA TYR A 72 -1.46 13.78 16.29
C TYR A 72 0.07 13.73 16.23
N LYS A 73 0.62 12.55 16.47
CA LYS A 73 2.07 12.29 16.35
C LYS A 73 2.26 11.17 15.34
N THR A 74 3.22 11.33 14.44
CA THR A 74 3.65 10.25 13.55
C THR A 74 4.20 9.11 14.40
N ARG A 75 3.56 7.94 14.32
CA ARG A 75 3.98 6.73 15.03
C ARG A 75 4.99 5.96 14.20
N VAL A 76 4.67 5.73 12.93
CA VAL A 76 5.52 4.98 12.00
C VAL A 76 5.43 5.63 10.63
N ALA A 77 6.57 5.85 10.00
CA ALA A 77 6.65 6.25 8.61
C ALA A 77 7.38 5.17 7.81
N LEU A 78 6.77 4.74 6.70
CA LEU A 78 7.26 3.68 5.83
C LEU A 78 7.61 4.29 4.48
N ASN A 79 8.76 3.88 3.94
CA ASN A 79 9.12 4.10 2.56
C ASN A 79 8.87 2.82 1.76
N PHE A 80 8.30 2.99 0.57
CA PHE A 80 8.07 1.92 -0.39
C PHE A 80 9.01 2.17 -1.56
N GLU A 81 9.90 1.21 -1.85
CA GLU A 81 10.82 1.25 -3.00
C GLU A 81 10.66 0.00 -3.84
N GLY A 82 10.43 0.15 -5.14
CA GLY A 82 10.10 -1.00 -5.99
C GLY A 82 10.29 -0.79 -7.48
N LEU A 83 9.87 -1.83 -8.20
CA LEU A 83 9.89 -1.93 -9.65
C LEU A 83 8.46 -2.09 -10.16
N GLN A 84 8.21 -1.53 -11.35
CA GLN A 84 6.98 -1.73 -12.09
C GLN A 84 7.23 -2.67 -13.27
N TYR A 85 6.29 -3.59 -13.49
CA TYR A 85 6.25 -4.53 -14.58
C TYR A 85 4.92 -4.37 -15.32
N GLN A 86 4.96 -4.50 -16.64
CA GLN A 86 3.76 -4.59 -17.46
C GLN A 86 3.69 -5.98 -18.08
N LEU A 87 2.56 -6.66 -17.86
CA LEU A 87 2.30 -7.99 -18.35
C LEU A 87 0.95 -7.99 -19.09
N GLY A 88 1.01 -7.72 -20.40
CA GLY A 88 -0.19 -7.49 -21.20
C GLY A 88 -1.02 -6.34 -20.65
N ASP A 89 -2.25 -6.65 -20.26
CA ASP A 89 -3.24 -5.73 -19.70
C ASP A 89 -3.07 -5.46 -18.21
N PHE A 90 -2.14 -6.17 -17.55
CA PHE A 90 -1.84 -5.96 -16.14
C PHE A 90 -0.61 -5.10 -15.96
N ARG A 91 -0.68 -4.22 -14.97
CA ARG A 91 0.47 -3.52 -14.43
C ARG A 91 0.70 -4.00 -13.01
N LEU A 92 1.92 -4.45 -12.75
CA LEU A 92 2.34 -4.94 -11.46
C LEU A 92 3.43 -4.05 -10.87
N ARG A 93 3.30 -3.70 -9.59
CA ARG A 93 4.34 -2.97 -8.86
C ARG A 93 4.77 -3.80 -7.68
N VAL A 94 6.05 -4.16 -7.61
CA VAL A 94 6.61 -4.95 -6.50
C VAL A 94 7.68 -4.12 -5.82
N GLY A 95 7.55 -3.92 -4.52
CA GLY A 95 8.47 -3.09 -3.75
C GLY A 95 8.77 -3.61 -2.36
N LYS A 96 9.97 -3.31 -1.88
CA LYS A 96 10.32 -3.43 -0.47
C LYS A 96 9.69 -2.30 0.32
N VAL A 97 9.31 -2.61 1.56
CA VAL A 97 8.82 -1.63 2.52
C VAL A 97 9.79 -1.58 3.69
N ALA A 98 10.28 -0.39 4.01
CA ALA A 98 11.19 -0.18 5.14
C ALA A 98 10.79 1.10 5.90
N PRO A 99 10.96 1.16 7.24
CA PRO A 99 10.74 2.41 7.95
C PRO A 99 11.71 3.51 7.50
N ILE A 100 11.25 4.76 7.45
CA ILE A 100 12.09 5.88 6.95
C ILE A 100 13.38 6.05 7.76
N HIS A 101 13.34 5.77 9.06
CA HIS A 101 14.47 5.98 9.97
C HIS A 101 15.36 4.73 10.11
N THR A 102 15.00 3.61 9.50
CA THR A 102 15.76 2.36 9.58
C THR A 102 15.69 1.60 8.26
N GLU A 103 16.80 1.27 7.63
CA GLU A 103 16.79 0.47 6.39
C GLU A 103 16.41 -1.01 6.59
N ALA A 104 15.98 -1.38 7.80
CA ALA A 104 15.49 -2.72 8.09
C ALA A 104 14.22 -3.03 7.26
N LEU A 105 14.34 -4.01 6.36
CA LEU A 105 13.22 -4.51 5.56
C LEU A 105 12.06 -4.96 6.46
N ARG A 106 10.89 -4.33 6.29
CA ARG A 106 9.65 -4.70 6.99
C ARG A 106 8.86 -5.76 6.21
N GLY A 107 8.93 -5.73 4.89
CA GLY A 107 8.24 -6.69 4.03
C GLY A 107 8.31 -6.32 2.55
N ILE A 108 7.64 -7.12 1.72
CA ILE A 108 7.46 -6.89 0.29
C ILE A 108 5.98 -6.62 0.04
N VAL A 109 5.67 -5.59 -0.75
CA VAL A 109 4.32 -5.28 -1.23
C VAL A 109 4.27 -5.48 -2.73
N MET A 110 3.15 -6.02 -3.17
CA MET A 110 2.81 -6.22 -4.56
C MET A 110 1.46 -5.58 -4.81
N GLU A 111 1.43 -4.59 -5.69
CA GLU A 111 0.22 -3.91 -6.16
C GLU A 111 -0.05 -4.36 -7.59
N MET A 112 -1.31 -4.59 -7.91
CA MET A 112 -1.78 -5.05 -9.21
C MET A 112 -2.90 -4.13 -9.70
N GLU A 113 -2.79 -3.74 -10.97
CA GLU A 113 -3.72 -2.84 -11.64
C GLU A 113 -4.09 -3.49 -12.99
N TYR A 114 -5.37 -3.71 -13.22
CA TYR A 114 -5.89 -4.13 -14.53
C TYR A 114 -6.24 -2.87 -15.33
N LEU A 115 -5.54 -2.65 -16.44
CA LEU A 115 -5.57 -1.39 -17.20
C LEU A 115 -6.85 -1.15 -18.04
N PRO A 116 -7.51 -2.18 -18.61
CA PRO A 116 -8.62 -1.95 -19.55
C PRO A 116 -9.87 -1.32 -18.94
N ILE A 117 -10.13 -1.53 -17.66
CA ILE A 117 -11.35 -1.06 -16.99
C ILE A 117 -11.02 -0.49 -15.60
N SER A 118 -11.78 0.52 -15.18
CA SER A 118 -11.64 1.11 -13.85
C SER A 118 -12.76 0.67 -12.90
N SER A 119 -13.67 -0.22 -13.30
CA SER A 119 -14.67 -0.81 -12.39
C SER A 119 -13.98 -1.76 -11.43
N TRP A 120 -14.07 -1.51 -10.12
CA TRP A 120 -13.52 -2.40 -9.10
C TRP A 120 -14.25 -3.77 -9.13
N GLU A 121 -15.57 -3.77 -9.19
CA GLU A 121 -16.40 -4.97 -9.18
C GLU A 121 -16.07 -5.90 -10.35
N THR A 122 -15.79 -5.35 -11.53
CA THR A 122 -15.40 -6.17 -12.68
C THR A 122 -13.91 -6.56 -12.65
N SER A 123 -13.03 -5.63 -12.30
CA SER A 123 -11.58 -5.86 -12.34
C SER A 123 -11.07 -6.76 -11.22
N HIS A 124 -11.66 -6.72 -10.02
CA HIS A 124 -11.18 -7.50 -8.87
C HIS A 124 -11.29 -9.00 -9.10
N GLN A 125 -12.32 -9.48 -9.82
CA GLN A 125 -12.46 -10.90 -10.17
C GLN A 125 -11.30 -11.36 -11.05
N ILE A 126 -11.02 -10.61 -12.12
CA ILE A 126 -9.93 -10.89 -13.06
C ILE A 126 -8.56 -10.84 -12.35
N MET A 127 -8.37 -9.83 -11.49
CA MET A 127 -7.14 -9.71 -10.69
C MET A 127 -7.00 -10.85 -9.67
N GLY A 128 -8.12 -11.32 -9.10
CA GLY A 128 -8.17 -12.47 -8.19
C GLY A 128 -7.75 -13.77 -8.89
N GLU A 129 -8.30 -14.05 -10.06
CA GLU A 129 -7.90 -15.21 -10.87
C GLU A 129 -6.41 -15.18 -11.23
N PHE A 130 -5.91 -14.01 -11.63
CA PHE A 130 -4.49 -13.84 -11.92
C PHE A 130 -3.61 -14.04 -10.66
N PHE A 131 -4.07 -13.57 -9.50
CA PHE A 131 -3.40 -13.77 -8.22
C PHE A 131 -3.36 -15.25 -7.83
N ASP A 132 -4.43 -16.01 -8.06
CA ASP A 132 -4.47 -17.46 -7.77
C ASP A 132 -3.48 -18.24 -8.63
N ILE A 133 -3.37 -17.91 -9.92
CA ILE A 133 -2.35 -18.48 -10.82
C ILE A 133 -0.94 -18.17 -10.28
N TRP A 134 -0.70 -16.93 -9.86
CA TRP A 134 0.57 -16.54 -9.26
C TRP A 134 0.87 -17.30 -7.98
N LYS A 135 -0.12 -17.46 -7.10
CA LYS A 135 0.00 -18.21 -5.85
C LYS A 135 0.33 -19.68 -6.10
N GLU A 136 -0.30 -20.31 -7.10
CA GLU A 136 -0.01 -21.68 -7.50
C GLU A 136 1.41 -21.81 -8.11
N ALA A 137 1.81 -20.85 -8.95
CA ALA A 137 3.15 -20.85 -9.53
C ALA A 137 4.25 -20.67 -8.45
N LEU A 138 3.97 -19.86 -7.43
CA LEU A 138 4.89 -19.60 -6.33
C LEU A 138 4.87 -20.70 -5.26
N SER A 139 3.78 -21.42 -5.06
CA SER A 139 3.74 -22.56 -4.12
C SER A 139 4.70 -23.68 -4.53
N LYS A 140 4.95 -23.82 -5.84
CA LYS A 140 5.95 -24.73 -6.42
C LYS A 140 7.39 -24.29 -6.14
N ARG A 141 7.60 -23.06 -5.66
CA ARG A 141 8.90 -22.51 -5.29
C ARG A 141 8.98 -22.39 -3.76
N SER A 142 10.02 -22.93 -3.15
CA SER A 142 10.24 -22.82 -1.69
C SER A 142 10.71 -21.42 -1.29
N LEU A 143 9.88 -20.40 -1.52
CA LEU A 143 10.17 -19.03 -1.09
C LEU A 143 9.75 -18.85 0.38
N PRO A 144 10.60 -18.23 1.22
CA PRO A 144 10.23 -17.92 2.59
C PRO A 144 9.14 -16.83 2.63
N GLY A 145 8.12 -17.04 3.46
CA GLY A 145 7.00 -16.11 3.63
C GLY A 145 5.69 -16.64 3.05
N HIS A 146 4.60 -15.91 3.28
CA HIS A 146 3.29 -16.20 2.71
C HIS A 146 2.70 -14.90 2.15
N PHE A 147 2.04 -15.00 0.99
CA PHE A 147 1.28 -13.89 0.45
C PHE A 147 -0.01 -13.72 1.26
N VAL A 148 -0.24 -12.50 1.73
CA VAL A 148 -1.51 -12.09 2.33
C VAL A 148 -2.20 -11.20 1.32
N HIS A 149 -3.34 -11.66 0.81
CA HIS A 149 -4.20 -10.81 -0.01
C HIS A 149 -4.97 -9.86 0.92
N ILE A 150 -4.86 -8.56 0.68
CA ILE A 150 -5.51 -7.52 1.49
C ILE A 150 -6.54 -6.84 0.59
N GLU A 151 -7.80 -7.14 0.86
CA GLU A 151 -8.93 -6.62 0.09
C GLU A 151 -9.79 -5.73 1.00
N PRO A 152 -9.68 -4.39 0.88
CA PRO A 152 -10.53 -3.48 1.63
C PRO A 152 -11.97 -3.53 1.12
N ASN A 153 -12.92 -3.43 2.05
CA ASN A 153 -14.31 -3.17 1.69
C ASN A 153 -14.48 -1.69 1.32
N PHE A 154 -14.44 -1.35 0.03
CA PHE A 154 -14.56 0.04 -0.43
C PHE A 154 -15.93 0.65 -0.18
N THR A 155 -16.99 -0.17 -0.14
CA THR A 155 -18.35 0.28 0.13
C THR A 155 -18.50 0.83 1.55
N GLU A 156 -17.75 0.30 2.52
CA GLU A 156 -17.70 0.86 3.88
C GLU A 156 -17.17 2.30 3.90
N PHE A 157 -16.28 2.64 2.96
CA PHE A 157 -15.73 3.98 2.80
C PHE A 157 -16.60 4.90 1.92
N ALA A 158 -17.83 4.45 1.58
CA ALA A 158 -18.74 5.12 0.66
C ALA A 158 -18.11 5.44 -0.72
N LEU A 159 -17.15 4.62 -1.14
CA LEU A 159 -16.54 4.75 -2.46
C LEU A 159 -17.39 4.07 -3.53
N ALA A 160 -17.52 4.72 -4.68
CA ALA A 160 -18.21 4.18 -5.85
C ALA A 160 -17.38 3.09 -6.54
N ASP A 161 -18.01 2.28 -7.39
CA ASP A 161 -17.33 1.22 -8.15
C ASP A 161 -16.18 1.72 -9.04
N GLN A 162 -16.27 2.96 -9.51
CA GLN A 162 -15.22 3.56 -10.32
C GLN A 162 -13.96 3.80 -9.48
N TYR A 163 -12.95 2.97 -9.73
CA TYR A 163 -11.67 3.00 -9.05
C TYR A 163 -11.00 4.37 -9.22
N SER A 164 -10.50 4.90 -8.10
CA SER A 164 -9.96 6.25 -8.00
C SER A 164 -8.76 6.27 -7.05
N SER A 165 -8.04 7.38 -7.00
CA SER A 165 -6.91 7.57 -6.07
C SER A 165 -7.29 7.36 -4.59
N GLN A 166 -8.57 7.57 -4.22
CA GLN A 166 -9.08 7.30 -2.87
C GLN A 166 -9.09 5.79 -2.55
N HIS A 167 -9.40 4.94 -3.53
CA HIS A 167 -9.36 3.49 -3.38
C HIS A 167 -7.93 3.03 -3.06
N THR A 168 -6.95 3.53 -3.82
CA THR A 168 -5.55 3.23 -3.56
C THR A 168 -5.11 3.73 -2.18
N ALA A 169 -5.56 4.92 -1.76
CA ALA A 169 -5.26 5.41 -0.40
C ALA A 169 -5.79 4.44 0.68
N VAL A 170 -7.02 3.96 0.54
CA VAL A 170 -7.64 2.99 1.45
C VAL A 170 -6.88 1.64 1.44
N GLN A 171 -6.52 1.11 0.27
CA GLN A 171 -5.72 -0.12 0.16
C GLN A 171 -4.42 -0.04 0.94
N TYR A 172 -3.65 1.02 0.72
CA TYR A 172 -2.39 1.20 1.43
C TYR A 172 -2.57 1.46 2.92
N ALA A 173 -3.63 2.15 3.33
CA ALA A 173 -3.97 2.28 4.75
C ALA A 173 -4.18 0.90 5.40
N CYS A 174 -4.88 0.00 4.73
CA CYS A 174 -5.08 -1.38 5.18
C CYS A 174 -3.78 -2.19 5.20
N ILE A 175 -2.95 -2.10 4.15
CA ILE A 175 -1.64 -2.76 4.09
C ILE A 175 -0.75 -2.30 5.25
N MET A 176 -0.65 -0.99 5.48
CA MET A 176 0.16 -0.44 6.56
C MET A 176 -0.31 -0.92 7.93
N ALA A 177 -1.62 -0.94 8.17
CA ALA A 177 -2.17 -1.42 9.43
C ALA A 177 -1.87 -2.92 9.65
N GLN A 178 -2.00 -3.74 8.61
CA GLN A 178 -1.65 -5.16 8.67
C GLN A 178 -0.16 -5.36 8.98
N MET A 179 0.73 -4.61 8.32
CA MET A 179 2.17 -4.67 8.58
C MET A 179 2.55 -4.27 10.01
N LEU A 180 1.86 -3.26 10.56
CA LEU A 180 2.05 -2.83 11.95
C LEU A 180 1.60 -3.91 12.93
N ALA A 181 0.43 -4.51 12.69
CA ALA A 181 -0.11 -5.58 13.53
C ALA A 181 0.78 -6.84 13.54
N THR A 182 1.24 -7.29 12.36
CA THR A 182 2.14 -8.45 12.25
C THR A 182 3.45 -8.22 12.97
N ALA A 183 4.01 -7.01 12.89
CA ALA A 183 5.27 -6.70 13.54
C ALA A 183 5.17 -6.60 15.08
N GLN A 184 4.05 -6.09 15.61
CA GLN A 184 3.79 -6.12 17.05
C GLN A 184 3.68 -7.55 17.58
N SER A 185 2.97 -8.41 16.84
CA SER A 185 2.83 -9.83 17.19
C SER A 185 4.18 -10.57 17.19
N ALA A 186 5.03 -10.29 16.20
CA ALA A 186 6.37 -10.88 16.12
C ALA A 186 7.31 -10.39 17.23
N GLN A 187 7.13 -9.18 17.76
CA GLN A 187 7.88 -8.67 18.91
C GLN A 187 7.40 -9.30 20.22
N ALA A 188 6.09 -9.49 20.39
CA ALA A 188 5.51 -10.13 21.58
C ALA A 188 5.89 -11.61 21.72
N MET A 189 6.15 -12.32 20.62
CA MET A 189 6.65 -13.71 20.66
C MET A 189 8.15 -13.82 20.98
N ARG A 190 8.89 -12.70 21.02
CA ARG A 190 10.34 -12.67 21.30
C ARG A 190 10.68 -12.22 22.73
N THR A 191 9.67 -11.81 23.50
CA THR A 191 9.75 -11.45 24.93
C THR A 191 9.22 -12.57 25.79
#